data_AF-A0A527G435-F1
#
_entry.id   AF-A0A527G435-F1
#
_cell.length_a   1.000
_cell.length_b   1.000
_cell.length_c   1.000
_cell.angle_alpha   90.00
_cell.angle_beta   90.00
_cell.angle_gamma   90.00
#
_symmetry.space_group_name_H-M   'P 1'
#
loop_
_entity.id
_entity.type
_entity.pdbx_description
1 polymer ?
#
loop_
_entity_poly.entity_id
_entity_poly.type
_entity_poly.pdbx_seq_one_letter_code
_entity_poly.pdbx_strand_id
1 'polypeptide(L)'
;DVKLIGLSSYVKAGGSYIVVKTDSPLKTLQDLRGKKVAYLTGTVRHSNFSKALNSVGLTTNDVEGLNLPFEASGPALLRGDIDAIVETDSTAAKLVDSGEARVLFDTSTHPEWNVPNVISVNG
;
A
#
# COMPACT_ATOMS: atom_id res chain seq x y z
N ASP A 1 8.26 -17.85 -22.55
CA ASP A 1 8.24 -17.90 -21.08
C ASP A 1 7.59 -16.64 -20.52
N VAL A 2 6.30 -16.68 -20.25
CA VAL A 2 5.58 -15.61 -19.54
C VAL A 2 5.20 -16.19 -18.19
N LYS A 3 5.85 -15.70 -17.13
CA LYS A 3 5.59 -16.11 -15.76
C LYS A 3 4.28 -15.45 -15.30
N LEU A 4 3.19 -16.01 -15.81
CA LEU A 4 1.83 -15.66 -15.47
C LEU A 4 1.51 -16.30 -14.12
N ILE A 5 1.86 -15.63 -13.03
CA ILE A 5 1.40 -16.00 -11.69
C ILE A 5 -0.04 -15.49 -11.56
N GLY A 6 -0.96 -16.41 -11.31
CA GLY A 6 -2.40 -16.26 -11.53
C GLY A 6 -3.06 -15.04 -10.88
N LEU A 7 -3.70 -14.23 -11.72
CA LEU A 7 -4.63 -13.16 -11.37
C LEU A 7 -6.09 -13.62 -11.48
N SER A 8 -6.42 -14.85 -11.07
CA SER A 8 -7.80 -15.37 -11.15
C SER A 8 -8.58 -15.36 -9.83
N SER A 9 -8.06 -14.70 -8.78
CA SER A 9 -8.85 -14.38 -7.57
C SER A 9 -8.57 -13.00 -7.02
N TYR A 10 -8.07 -12.09 -7.87
CA TYR A 10 -7.75 -10.70 -7.53
C TYR A 10 -9.01 -9.82 -7.49
N VAL A 11 -10.09 -10.32 -6.88
CA VAL A 11 -11.22 -9.51 -6.44
C VAL A 11 -11.39 -9.76 -4.94
N LYS A 12 -10.32 -9.48 -4.19
CA LYS A 12 -10.41 -9.41 -2.73
C LYS A 12 -10.67 -7.95 -2.38
N ALA A 13 -11.96 -7.62 -2.32
CA ALA A 13 -12.46 -6.28 -2.01
C ALA A 13 -11.77 -5.74 -0.73
N GLY A 14 -11.01 -4.65 -0.86
CA GLY A 14 -10.57 -3.83 0.28
C GLY A 14 -9.06 -3.63 0.50
N GLY A 15 -8.19 -4.35 -0.23
CA GLY A 15 -6.74 -4.25 -0.02
C GLY A 15 -6.14 -2.88 -0.38
N SER A 16 -5.29 -2.34 0.50
CA SER A 16 -4.42 -1.18 0.24
C SER A 16 -2.96 -1.64 0.05
N TYR A 17 -2.24 -1.01 -0.87
CA TYR A 17 -0.86 -1.31 -1.22
C TYR A 17 0.01 -0.14 -0.84
N ILE A 18 1.12 -0.44 -0.16
CA ILE A 18 2.16 0.53 0.11
C ILE A 18 3.17 0.40 -1.03
N VAL A 19 3.32 1.47 -1.78
CA VAL A 19 4.18 1.52 -2.97
C VAL A 19 5.32 2.48 -2.70
N VAL A 20 6.52 2.07 -3.07
CA VAL A 20 7.74 2.88 -2.97
C VAL A 20 8.38 2.99 -4.34
N LYS A 21 9.25 3.98 -4.52
CA LYS A 21 10.05 4.07 -5.75
C LYS A 21 10.90 2.80 -5.94
N THR A 22 11.11 2.37 -7.18
CA THR A 22 11.91 1.17 -7.49
C THR A 22 13.32 1.26 -6.88
N ASP A 23 13.91 2.45 -6.94
CA ASP A 23 15.24 2.79 -6.42
C ASP A 23 15.26 3.08 -4.90
N SER A 24 14.11 2.95 -4.22
CA SER A 24 14.02 3.22 -2.79
C SER A 24 14.72 2.12 -1.99
N PRO A 25 15.56 2.48 -0.98
CA PRO A 25 16.21 1.51 -0.09
C PRO A 25 15.22 0.82 0.87
N LEU A 26 13.97 1.29 0.95
CA LEU A 26 12.93 0.80 1.85
C LEU A 26 12.51 -0.63 1.48
N LYS A 27 12.79 -1.63 2.30
CA LYS A 27 12.45 -3.04 2.00
C LYS A 27 11.36 -3.60 2.89
N THR A 28 11.14 -2.98 4.04
CA THR A 28 10.20 -3.42 5.06
C THR A 28 9.32 -2.27 5.54
N LEU A 29 8.22 -2.62 6.21
CA LEU A 29 7.36 -1.63 6.87
C LEU A 29 8.10 -0.84 7.96
N GLN A 30 9.10 -1.45 8.61
CA GLN A 30 9.88 -0.78 9.65
C GLN A 30 10.70 0.39 9.09
N ASP A 31 11.12 0.29 7.83
CA ASP A 31 11.90 1.32 7.16
C ASP A 31 11.08 2.60 6.89
N LEU A 32 9.74 2.52 6.97
CA LEU A 32 8.85 3.68 6.81
C LEU A 32 8.91 4.64 7.99
N ARG A 33 9.50 4.23 9.14
CA ARG A 33 9.69 5.11 10.31
C ARG A 33 10.49 6.35 9.91
N GLY A 34 9.92 7.52 10.12
CA GLY A 34 10.51 8.83 9.79
C GLY A 34 10.51 9.14 8.30
N LYS A 35 9.77 8.39 7.48
CA LYS A 35 9.64 8.59 6.03
C LYS A 35 8.36 9.29 5.66
N LYS A 36 8.39 9.95 4.51
CA LYS A 36 7.25 10.67 3.94
C LYS A 36 6.35 9.71 3.21
N VAL A 37 5.15 9.51 3.74
CA VAL A 37 4.16 8.62 3.15
C VAL A 37 2.95 9.42 2.73
N ALA A 38 2.62 9.43 1.45
CA ALA A 38 1.40 10.08 1.00
C ALA A 38 0.20 9.13 1.07
N TYR A 39 -0.85 9.59 1.72
CA TYR A 39 -2.13 8.88 1.82
C TYR A 39 -3.26 9.87 2.09
N LEU A 40 -4.47 9.52 1.64
CA LEU A 40 -5.67 10.31 1.94
C LEU A 40 -6.15 10.06 3.37
N THR A 41 -5.96 11.04 4.25
CA THR A 41 -6.42 10.99 5.65
C THR A 41 -7.95 10.87 5.71
N GLY A 42 -8.45 10.01 6.59
CA GLY A 42 -9.89 9.80 6.78
C GLY A 42 -10.54 8.79 5.82
N THR A 43 -9.74 8.11 4.98
CA THR A 43 -10.23 7.05 4.10
C THR A 43 -9.91 5.66 4.66
N VAL A 44 -10.55 4.62 4.10
CA VAL A 44 -10.25 3.20 4.46
C VAL A 44 -8.75 2.88 4.30
N ARG A 45 -8.08 3.51 3.32
CA ARG A 45 -6.63 3.40 3.10
C ARG A 45 -5.82 3.84 4.32
N HIS A 46 -6.22 4.94 4.97
CA HIS A 46 -5.56 5.43 6.18
C HIS A 46 -5.67 4.43 7.34
N SER A 47 -6.86 3.85 7.54
CA SER A 47 -7.07 2.83 8.58
C SER A 47 -6.26 1.56 8.29
N ASN A 48 -6.23 1.10 7.05
CA ASN A 48 -5.45 -0.08 6.65
C ASN A 48 -3.94 0.17 6.80
N PHE A 49 -3.47 1.35 6.43
CA PHE A 49 -2.08 1.76 6.63
C PHE A 49 -1.70 1.80 8.11
N SER A 50 -2.55 2.35 8.96
CA SER A 50 -2.35 2.34 10.41
C SER A 50 -2.26 0.92 10.97
N LYS A 51 -3.12 0.00 10.51
CA LYS A 51 -3.02 -1.43 10.89
C LYS A 51 -1.72 -2.08 10.41
N ALA A 52 -1.29 -1.77 9.18
CA ALA A 52 -0.03 -2.27 8.63
C ALA A 52 1.17 -1.81 9.45
N LEU A 53 1.22 -0.54 9.86
CA LEU A 53 2.25 -0.05 10.76
C LEU A 53 2.18 -0.74 12.13
N ASN A 54 0.98 -0.88 12.70
CA ASN A 54 0.81 -1.53 14.01
C ASN A 54 1.30 -2.99 14.02
N SER A 55 1.18 -3.71 12.91
CA SER A 55 1.72 -5.07 12.75
C SER A 55 3.22 -5.17 13.06
N VAL A 56 3.97 -4.10 12.75
CA VAL A 56 5.42 -4.02 13.01
C VAL A 56 5.75 -3.17 14.23
N GLY A 57 4.76 -2.81 15.05
CA GLY A 57 4.93 -1.95 16.22
C GLY A 57 5.20 -0.48 15.89
N LEU A 58 4.84 -0.03 14.69
CA LEU A 58 4.87 1.37 14.27
C LEU A 58 3.46 1.98 14.35
N THR A 59 3.41 3.30 14.43
CA THR A 59 2.17 4.06 14.36
C THR A 59 2.25 5.10 13.26
N THR A 60 1.10 5.67 12.87
CA THR A 60 1.06 6.80 11.92
C THR A 60 1.78 8.04 12.45
N ASN A 61 2.10 8.11 13.75
CA ASN A 61 2.91 9.18 14.35
C ASN A 61 4.41 8.98 14.14
N ASP A 62 4.83 7.74 13.86
CA ASP A 62 6.23 7.42 13.57
C ASP A 62 6.60 7.72 12.12
N VAL A 63 5.65 8.12 11.26
CA VAL A 63 5.85 8.40 9.84
C VAL A 63 5.35 9.81 9.52
N GLU A 64 5.92 10.44 8.50
CA GLU A 64 5.46 11.76 8.04
C GLU A 64 4.34 11.56 7.01
N GLY A 65 3.09 11.56 7.49
CA GLY A 65 1.91 11.42 6.64
C GLY A 65 1.58 12.68 5.85
N LEU A 66 1.64 12.62 4.52
CA LEU A 66 1.21 13.69 3.63
C LEU A 66 -0.16 13.40 3.03
N ASN A 67 -1.11 14.31 3.26
CA ASN A 67 -2.44 14.20 2.68
C ASN A 67 -2.45 14.69 1.22
N LEU A 68 -2.00 13.83 0.30
CA LEU A 68 -2.01 14.12 -1.13
C LEU A 68 -3.16 13.42 -1.84
N PRO A 69 -3.82 14.09 -2.79
CA PRO A 69 -4.74 13.41 -3.70
C PRO A 69 -3.97 12.45 -4.59
N PHE A 70 -4.66 11.40 -5.00
CA PHE A 70 -4.21 10.36 -5.93
C PHE A 70 -3.39 10.87 -7.13
N GLU A 71 -3.94 11.87 -7.83
CA GLU A 71 -3.34 12.44 -9.03
C GLU A 71 -1.98 13.12 -8.75
N ALA A 72 -1.76 13.55 -7.50
CA ALA A 72 -0.53 14.19 -7.06
C ALA A 72 0.44 13.21 -6.38
N SER A 73 -0.05 12.12 -5.77
CA SER A 73 0.76 11.16 -5.02
C SER A 73 1.72 10.38 -5.93
N GLY A 74 1.25 9.92 -7.09
CA GLY A 74 2.09 9.24 -8.10
C GLY A 74 3.28 10.10 -8.55
N PRO A 75 3.04 11.29 -9.13
CA PRO A 75 4.13 12.20 -9.54
C PRO A 75 5.05 12.61 -8.39
N ALA A 76 4.53 12.81 -7.17
CA ALA A 76 5.35 13.14 -6.00
C ALA A 76 6.30 11.99 -5.62
N LEU A 77 5.85 10.73 -5.72
CA LEU A 77 6.70 9.56 -5.51
C LEU A 77 7.82 9.48 -6.55
N LEU A 78 7.49 9.76 -7.82
CA LEU A 78 8.46 9.74 -8.92
C LEU A 78 9.54 10.81 -8.76
N ARG A 79 9.12 12.04 -8.38
CA ARG A 79 10.01 13.15 -8.07
C ARG A 79 10.87 12.91 -6.84
N GLY A 80 10.46 12.02 -5.92
CA GLY A 80 11.14 11.79 -4.65
C GLY A 80 10.79 12.83 -3.59
N ASP A 81 9.67 13.55 -3.75
CA ASP A 81 9.14 14.44 -2.71
C ASP A 81 8.63 13.64 -1.50
N ILE A 82 8.23 12.39 -1.77
CA ILE A 82 7.72 11.42 -0.81
C ILE A 82 8.41 10.07 -1.04
N ASP A 83 8.56 9.30 0.03
CA ASP A 83 9.24 8.01 0.00
C ASP A 83 8.29 6.84 -0.34
N ALA A 84 7.02 6.96 0.05
CA ALA A 84 6.01 5.93 -0.16
C ALA A 84 4.61 6.53 -0.40
N ILE A 85 3.71 5.76 -1.03
CA ILE A 85 2.30 6.08 -1.19
C ILE A 85 1.41 4.91 -0.79
N VAL A 86 0.21 5.19 -0.30
CA VAL A 86 -0.79 4.16 0.03
C VAL A 86 -1.93 4.21 -0.99
N GLU A 87 -1.97 3.24 -1.89
CA GLU A 87 -2.93 3.22 -3.00
C GLU A 87 -3.60 1.87 -3.21
N THR A 88 -4.62 1.83 -4.07
CA THR A 88 -5.28 0.58 -4.47
C THR A 88 -4.47 -0.16 -5.53
N ASP A 89 -4.79 -1.44 -5.70
CA ASP A 89 -4.12 -2.32 -6.68
C ASP A 89 -4.03 -1.70 -8.07
N SER A 90 -5.15 -1.20 -8.60
CA SER A 90 -5.23 -0.59 -9.94
C SER A 90 -4.23 0.54 -10.19
N THR A 91 -3.73 1.17 -9.12
CA THR A 91 -2.79 2.27 -9.18
C THR A 91 -1.39 1.81 -8.92
N ALA A 92 -1.22 1.00 -7.88
CA ALA A 92 0.03 0.33 -7.61
C ALA A 92 0.52 -0.41 -8.86
N ALA A 93 -0.37 -1.17 -9.51
CA ALA A 93 -0.10 -1.86 -10.76
C ALA A 93 0.37 -0.92 -11.87
N LYS A 94 -0.26 0.25 -12.06
CA LYS A 94 0.17 1.23 -13.08
C LYS A 94 1.58 1.76 -12.84
N LEU A 95 1.91 2.08 -11.60
CA LEU A 95 3.24 2.61 -11.22
C LEU A 95 4.32 1.52 -11.25
N VAL A 96 3.94 0.27 -10.98
CA VAL A 96 4.82 -0.89 -11.09
C VAL A 96 5.05 -1.26 -12.55
N ASP A 97 4.02 -1.21 -13.38
CA ASP A 97 4.09 -1.48 -14.82
C ASP A 97 4.93 -0.43 -15.57
N SER A 98 4.93 0.82 -15.10
CA SER A 98 5.87 1.84 -15.62
C SER A 98 7.33 1.57 -15.25
N GLY A 99 7.59 0.63 -14.33
CA GLY A 99 8.93 0.26 -13.86
C GLY A 99 9.54 1.24 -12.85
N GLU A 100 8.84 2.32 -12.52
CA GLU A 100 9.35 3.40 -11.68
C GLU A 100 9.06 3.17 -10.19
N ALA A 101 8.10 2.30 -9.86
CA ALA A 101 7.73 1.98 -8.49
C ALA A 101 7.63 0.47 -8.25
N ARG A 102 7.61 0.08 -6.97
CA ARG A 102 7.43 -1.29 -6.52
C ARG A 102 6.53 -1.37 -5.30
N VAL A 103 5.77 -2.46 -5.19
CA VAL A 103 4.98 -2.73 -3.99
C VAL A 103 5.94 -3.11 -2.85
N LEU A 104 5.89 -2.35 -1.76
CA LEU A 104 6.60 -2.63 -0.53
C LEU A 104 5.81 -3.63 0.33
N PHE A 105 4.51 -3.42 0.44
CA PHE A 105 3.64 -4.22 1.27
C PHE A 105 2.21 -4.25 0.74
N ASP A 106 1.61 -5.42 0.80
CA ASP A 106 0.22 -5.66 0.39
C ASP A 106 -0.62 -6.01 1.61
N THR A 107 -1.55 -5.14 2.00
CA THR A 107 -2.47 -5.39 3.12
C THR A 107 -3.57 -6.41 2.79
N SER A 108 -3.78 -6.76 1.51
CA SER A 108 -4.71 -7.80 1.07
C SER A 108 -4.28 -9.21 1.49
N THR A 109 -2.97 -9.40 1.71
CA THR A 109 -2.36 -10.63 2.27
C THR A 109 -2.81 -10.90 3.70
N HIS A 110 -3.30 -9.87 4.40
CA HIS A 110 -3.84 -9.93 5.76
C HIS A 110 -5.38 -9.77 5.70
N PRO A 111 -6.14 -10.82 5.31
CA PRO A 111 -7.60 -10.78 5.24
C PRO A 111 -8.27 -10.35 6.53
N GLU A 112 -7.66 -10.62 7.68
CA GLU A 112 -8.16 -10.24 9.00
C GLU A 112 -8.23 -8.72 9.22
N TRP A 113 -7.49 -7.93 8.42
CA TRP A 113 -7.60 -6.47 8.44
C TRP A 113 -8.73 -5.97 7.55
N ASN A 114 -9.13 -6.77 6.56
CA ASN A 114 -10.20 -6.53 5.60
C ASN A 114 -11.47 -7.29 6.03
N VAL A 115 -12.23 -6.74 6.98
CA VAL A 115 -13.56 -7.26 7.33
C VAL A 115 -14.63 -6.27 6.89
N PRO A 116 -15.71 -6.75 6.25
CA PRO A 116 -16.78 -7.36 7.04
C PRO A 116 -17.02 -8.83 6.67
N ASN A 117 -17.11 -9.65 7.72
CA ASN A 117 -17.43 -11.08 7.76
C ASN A 117 -18.21 -11.64 6.54
N VAL A 118 -17.58 -12.53 5.77
CA VAL A 118 -18.32 -13.64 5.16
C VAL A 118 -17.94 -14.88 5.96
N ILE A 119 -18.75 -15.18 6.98
CA ILE A 119 -18.77 -16.54 7.54
C ILE A 119 -19.33 -17.41 6.41
N SER A 120 -18.46 -17.97 5.59
CA SER A 120 -18.84 -19.05 4.70
C SER A 120 -18.97 -20.30 5.57
N VAL A 121 -20.15 -20.49 6.16
CA VAL A 121 -20.55 -21.81 6.65
C VAL A 121 -20.67 -22.71 5.41
N ASN A 122 -19.65 -23.53 5.17
CA ASN A 122 -19.80 -24.70 4.30
C ASN A 122 -20.70 -25.69 5.06
N GLY A 123 -21.98 -25.73 4.65
CA GLY A 123 -22.87 -26.86 4.92
C GLY A 123 -22.75 -27.89 3.81
#